data_AF-A4GVG6-F1
#
_entry.id   AF-A4GVG6-F1
#
_cell.length_a   1.000
_cell.length_b   1.000
_cell.length_c   1.000
_cell.angle_alpha   90.00
_cell.angle_beta   90.00
_cell.angle_gamma   90.00
#
_symmetry.space_group_name_H-M   'P 1'
#
loop_
_entity.id
_entity.type
_entity.pdbx_description
1 polymer ?
#
loop_
_entity_poly.entity_id
_entity_poly.type
_entity_poly.pdbx_seq_one_letter_code
_entity_poly.pdbx_strand_id
1 'polypeptide(L)'
;VATVFACQYYNDQPQLPWWGVLLACGIAIVFTLPIGIITAITNQTPGLNIITEYIIGYIYPGYPVANMCFKVYGYISMTQAITFLQDFKLGHYMKIPPRTMFMAQIVGTLIACFVYLGTAWWLTN
;
A
#
# COMPACT_ATOMS: atom_id res chain seq x y z
N VAL A 1 -3.08 7.48 -11.36
CA VAL A 1 -2.73 8.19 -12.63
C VAL A 1 -1.22 8.18 -12.86
N ALA A 2 -0.40 8.71 -11.95
CA ALA A 2 1.06 8.62 -12.06
C ALA A 2 1.59 7.17 -12.13
N THR A 3 1.02 6.26 -11.33
CA THR A 3 1.34 4.81 -11.35
C THR A 3 0.95 4.14 -12.67
N VAL A 4 -0.18 4.54 -13.26
CA VAL A 4 -0.63 4.04 -14.57
C VAL A 4 0.27 4.56 -15.68
N PHE A 5 0.70 5.82 -15.60
CA PHE A 5 1.65 6.43 -16.54
C PHE A 5 3.05 5.80 -16.46
N ALA A 6 3.52 5.47 -15.25
CA ALA A 6 4.77 4.77 -15.02
C ALA A 6 4.74 3.32 -15.56
N CYS A 7 3.63 2.60 -15.38
CA CYS A 7 3.42 1.27 -15.99
C CYS A 7 3.38 1.33 -17.52
N GLN A 8 2.89 2.43 -18.12
CA GLN A 8 2.86 2.59 -19.58
C GLN A 8 4.24 2.93 -20.17
N TYR A 9 5.05 3.71 -19.45
CA TYR A 9 6.34 4.23 -19.93
C TYR A 9 7.53 3.29 -19.63
N TYR A 10 7.51 2.60 -18.49
CA TYR A 10 8.53 1.60 -18.11
C TYR A 10 7.91 0.19 -18.14
N ASN A 11 7.70 -0.38 -19.34
CA ASN A 11 7.11 -1.73 -19.46
C ASN A 11 8.03 -2.87 -18.96
N ASP A 12 9.35 -2.69 -18.98
CA ASP A 12 10.31 -3.77 -18.70
C ASP A 12 10.59 -4.03 -17.21
N GLN A 13 10.31 -3.06 -16.33
CA GLN A 13 10.70 -3.11 -14.92
C GLN A 13 9.60 -3.65 -13.97
N PRO A 14 8.34 -3.15 -13.99
CA PRO A 14 7.30 -3.61 -13.08
C PRO A 14 6.58 -4.88 -13.57
N GLN A 15 6.70 -5.24 -14.86
CA GLN A 15 6.05 -6.40 -15.50
C GLN A 15 4.52 -6.52 -15.29
N LEU A 16 3.89 -5.50 -14.69
CA LEU A 16 2.48 -5.49 -14.35
C LEU A 16 1.71 -4.63 -15.36
N PRO A 17 0.72 -5.19 -16.08
CA PRO A 17 -0.08 -4.44 -17.03
C PRO A 17 -0.96 -3.40 -16.33
N TRP A 18 -1.32 -2.33 -17.05
CA TRP A 18 -2.10 -1.21 -16.51
C TRP A 18 -3.42 -1.64 -15.82
N TRP A 19 -4.08 -2.69 -16.33
CA TRP A 19 -5.31 -3.22 -15.72
C TRP A 19 -5.04 -3.80 -14.32
N GLY A 20 -3.87 -4.40 -14.09
CA GLY A 20 -3.49 -5.01 -12.82
C GLY A 20 -3.42 -3.98 -11.69
N VAL A 21 -2.97 -2.76 -12.00
CA VAL A 21 -2.95 -1.63 -11.06
C VAL A 21 -4.38 -1.23 -10.67
N LEU A 22 -5.29 -1.11 -11.65
CA LEU A 22 -6.70 -0.77 -11.37
C LEU A 22 -7.39 -1.84 -10.53
N LEU A 23 -7.13 -3.11 -10.84
CA LEU A 23 -7.68 -4.24 -10.11
C LEU A 23 -7.13 -4.29 -8.67
N ALA A 24 -5.83 -4.04 -8.47
CA ALA A 24 -5.24 -3.92 -7.14
C ALA A 24 -5.88 -2.79 -6.32
N CYS A 25 -6.09 -1.61 -6.92
CA CYS A 25 -6.76 -0.49 -6.26
C CYS A 25 -8.22 -0.82 -5.89
N GLY A 26 -8.96 -1.49 -6.78
CA GLY A 26 -10.34 -1.91 -6.50
C GLY A 26 -10.42 -2.87 -5.32
N ILE A 27 -9.55 -3.87 -5.29
CA ILE A 27 -9.43 -4.81 -4.16
C ILE A 27 -9.06 -4.04 -2.89
N ALA A 28 -8.05 -3.17 -2.93
CA ALA A 28 -7.63 -2.39 -1.78
C ALA A 28 -8.82 -1.60 -1.20
N ILE A 29 -9.59 -0.87 -2.00
CA ILE A 29 -10.72 -0.06 -1.51
C ILE A 29 -11.80 -0.95 -0.87
N VAL A 30 -12.21 -2.03 -1.53
CA VAL A 30 -13.27 -2.92 -1.04
C VAL A 30 -12.86 -3.61 0.26
N PHE A 31 -11.63 -4.08 0.34
CA PHE A 31 -11.14 -4.83 1.49
C PHE A 31 -10.65 -3.94 2.64
N THR A 32 -10.26 -2.69 2.40
CA THR A 32 -9.81 -1.76 3.47
C THR A 32 -10.88 -1.58 4.55
N LEU A 33 -12.15 -1.45 4.16
CA LEU A 33 -13.25 -1.21 5.12
C LEU A 33 -13.53 -2.41 6.06
N PRO A 34 -13.80 -3.64 5.58
CA PRO A 34 -14.04 -4.78 6.47
C PRO A 34 -12.81 -5.11 7.31
N ILE A 35 -11.61 -4.99 6.75
CA ILE A 35 -10.37 -5.30 7.47
C ILE A 35 -10.07 -4.24 8.52
N GLY A 36 -10.35 -2.97 8.23
CA GLY A 36 -10.28 -1.88 9.21
C GLY A 36 -11.20 -2.13 10.42
N ILE A 37 -12.39 -2.70 10.19
CA ILE A 37 -13.32 -3.05 11.28
C ILE A 37 -12.79 -4.24 12.09
N ILE A 38 -12.34 -5.31 11.43
CA ILE A 38 -11.80 -6.49 12.10
C ILE A 38 -10.58 -6.12 12.94
N THR A 39 -9.64 -5.35 12.37
CA THR A 39 -8.44 -4.87 13.08
C THR A 39 -8.80 -4.00 14.27
N ALA A 40 -9.79 -3.11 14.15
CA ALA A 40 -10.22 -2.26 15.25
C ALA A 40 -10.86 -3.02 16.42
N ILE A 41 -11.55 -4.14 16.15
CA ILE A 41 -12.23 -4.95 17.19
C ILE A 41 -11.28 -5.99 17.79
N THR A 42 -10.51 -6.68 16.96
CA THR A 42 -9.71 -7.84 17.37
C THR A 42 -8.25 -7.51 17.65
N ASN A 43 -7.77 -6.32 17.27
CA ASN A 43 -6.36 -5.94 17.24
C ASN A 43 -5.46 -6.89 16.42
N GLN A 44 -6.06 -7.76 15.59
CA GLN A 44 -5.34 -8.64 14.67
C GLN A 44 -5.52 -8.12 13.25
N THR A 45 -4.41 -8.02 12.52
CA THR A 45 -4.42 -7.63 11.10
C THR A 45 -4.35 -8.88 10.23
N PRO A 46 -5.45 -9.26 9.55
CA PRO A 46 -5.45 -10.40 8.65
C PRO A 46 -4.40 -10.21 7.54
N GLY A 47 -3.54 -11.21 7.35
CA GLY A 47 -2.49 -11.19 6.33
C GLY A 47 -3.06 -11.39 4.92
N LEU A 48 -3.54 -10.31 4.28
CA LEU A 48 -4.05 -10.38 2.89
C LEU A 48 -2.99 -10.52 1.82
N ASN A 49 -1.70 -10.44 2.17
CA ASN A 49 -0.59 -10.70 1.26
C ASN A 49 -0.82 -11.98 0.44
N ILE A 50 -1.25 -13.05 1.11
CA ILE A 50 -1.46 -14.36 0.49
C ILE A 50 -2.61 -14.32 -0.50
N ILE A 51 -3.71 -13.63 -0.19
CA ILE A 51 -4.88 -13.52 -1.09
C ILE A 51 -4.52 -12.71 -2.34
N THR A 52 -3.85 -11.57 -2.17
CA THR A 52 -3.42 -10.74 -3.31
C THR A 52 -2.39 -11.47 -4.19
N GLU A 53 -1.46 -12.21 -3.57
CA GLU A 53 -0.46 -13.01 -4.29
C GLU A 53 -1.12 -14.19 -5.03
N TYR A 54 -2.16 -14.80 -4.44
CA TYR A 54 -2.92 -15.86 -5.09
C TYR A 54 -3.67 -15.34 -6.32
N ILE A 55 -4.40 -14.23 -6.19
CA ILE A 55 -5.21 -13.68 -7.29
C ILE A 55 -4.35 -13.37 -8.51
N ILE A 56 -3.24 -12.64 -8.33
CA ILE A 56 -2.37 -12.30 -9.46
C ILE A 56 -1.55 -13.50 -9.93
N GLY A 57 -1.20 -14.44 -9.04
CA GLY A 57 -0.52 -15.68 -9.40
C GLY A 57 -1.32 -16.57 -10.35
N TYR A 58 -2.66 -16.59 -10.21
CA TYR A 58 -3.55 -17.29 -11.15
C TYR A 58 -3.75 -16.53 -12.48
N ILE A 59 -3.86 -15.20 -12.41
CA ILE A 59 -4.14 -14.36 -13.58
C ILE A 59 -2.88 -14.18 -14.46
N TYR A 60 -1.71 -14.08 -13.83
CA TYR A 60 -0.44 -13.77 -14.49
C TYR A 60 0.71 -14.64 -13.94
N PRO A 61 0.71 -15.94 -14.24
CA PRO A 61 1.73 -16.87 -13.75
C PRO A 61 3.11 -16.60 -14.38
N GLY A 62 4.17 -16.87 -13.61
CA GLY A 62 5.56 -16.80 -14.11
C GLY A 62 6.26 -15.45 -13.95
N TYR A 63 5.57 -14.42 -13.44
CA TYR A 63 6.13 -13.07 -13.27
C TYR A 63 6.17 -12.66 -11.80
N PRO A 64 7.27 -12.95 -11.08
CA PRO A 64 7.39 -12.65 -9.65
C PRO A 64 7.44 -11.14 -9.36
N VAL A 65 7.99 -10.34 -10.26
CA VAL A 65 8.05 -8.88 -10.10
C VAL A 65 6.65 -8.26 -10.18
N ALA A 66 5.83 -8.72 -11.13
CA ALA A 66 4.44 -8.32 -11.25
C ALA A 66 3.64 -8.66 -9.98
N ASN A 67 3.87 -9.84 -9.40
CA ASN A 67 3.24 -10.25 -8.14
C ASN A 67 3.60 -9.30 -6.98
N MET A 68 4.89 -8.98 -6.83
CA MET A 68 5.35 -8.05 -5.79
C MET A 68 4.76 -6.65 -5.99
N CYS A 69 4.73 -6.13 -7.22
CA CYS A 69 4.08 -4.85 -7.52
C CYS A 69 2.59 -4.86 -7.17
N PHE A 70 1.88 -5.91 -7.56
CA PHE A 70 0.44 -6.06 -7.27
C PHE A 70 0.16 -6.09 -5.76
N LYS A 71 0.99 -6.79 -4.99
CA LYS A 71 0.93 -6.80 -3.52
C LYS A 71 1.20 -5.43 -2.90
N VAL A 72 2.19 -4.68 -3.41
CA VAL A 72 2.46 -3.32 -2.92
C VAL A 72 1.23 -2.42 -3.13
N TYR A 73 0.64 -2.46 -4.32
CA TYR A 73 -0.55 -1.66 -4.63
C TYR A 73 -1.80 -2.11 -3.89
N GLY A 74 -2.01 -3.43 -3.73
CA GLY A 74 -3.21 -3.98 -3.09
C GLY A 74 -3.14 -4.01 -1.56
N TYR A 75 -2.08 -4.59 -1.00
CA TYR A 75 -1.95 -4.85 0.43
C TYR A 75 -1.25 -3.71 1.18
N ILE A 76 -0.07 -3.27 0.73
CA ILE A 76 0.71 -2.28 1.49
C ILE A 76 -0.06 -0.95 1.59
N SER A 77 -0.69 -0.55 0.49
CA SER A 77 -1.55 0.65 0.46
C SER A 77 -2.72 0.56 1.46
N MET A 78 -3.35 -0.61 1.58
CA MET A 78 -4.40 -0.85 2.57
C MET A 78 -3.85 -0.77 4.00
N THR A 79 -2.71 -1.43 4.28
CA THR A 79 -2.11 -1.38 5.63
C THR A 79 -1.78 0.05 6.05
N GLN A 80 -1.25 0.86 5.13
CA GLN A 80 -1.02 2.29 5.38
C GLN A 80 -2.31 3.06 5.66
N ALA A 81 -3.39 2.79 4.91
CA ALA A 81 -4.70 3.40 5.19
C ALA A 81 -5.23 3.07 6.59
N ILE A 82 -5.04 1.83 7.06
CA ILE A 82 -5.45 1.40 8.41
C ILE A 82 -4.63 2.11 9.47
N THR A 83 -3.29 2.14 9.34
CA THR A 83 -2.41 2.86 10.28
C THR A 83 -2.76 4.34 10.33
N PHE A 84 -3.03 4.95 9.18
CA PHE A 84 -3.47 6.33 9.07
C PHE A 84 -4.80 6.60 9.80
N LEU A 85 -5.76 5.68 9.71
CA LEU A 85 -7.02 5.74 10.48
C LEU A 85 -6.82 5.57 11.99
N GLN A 86 -5.89 4.69 12.41
CA GLN A 86 -5.54 4.48 13.82
C GLN A 86 -4.98 5.76 14.44
N ASP A 87 -4.07 6.43 13.74
CA ASP A 87 -3.51 7.71 14.16
C ASP A 87 -4.58 8.81 14.21
N PHE A 88 -5.53 8.84 13.28
CA PHE A 88 -6.64 9.80 13.36
C PHE A 88 -7.52 9.58 14.58
N LYS A 89 -7.78 8.32 14.94
CA LYS A 89 -8.50 7.96 16.16
C LYS A 89 -7.72 8.46 17.39
N LEU A 90 -6.41 8.24 17.43
CA LEU A 90 -5.54 8.76 18.51
C LEU A 90 -5.53 10.29 18.56
N GLY A 91 -5.44 10.96 17.41
CA GLY A 91 -5.48 12.41 17.29
C GLY A 91 -6.79 13.01 17.79
N HIS A 92 -7.91 12.34 17.53
CA HIS A 92 -9.21 12.71 18.10
C HIS A 92 -9.20 12.62 19.64
N TYR A 93 -8.62 11.55 20.21
CA TYR A 93 -8.48 11.43 21.67
C TYR A 93 -7.57 12.53 22.27
N MET A 94 -6.52 12.92 21.57
CA MET A 94 -5.60 13.99 22.00
C MET A 94 -6.08 15.41 21.68
N LYS A 95 -7.29 15.57 21.10
CA LYS A 95 -7.87 16.85 20.65
C LYS A 95 -6.99 17.61 19.65
N ILE A 96 -6.17 16.90 18.89
CA ILE A 96 -5.33 17.49 17.84
C ILE A 96 -6.21 17.75 16.61
N PRO A 97 -6.15 18.94 15.99
CA PRO A 97 -6.90 19.21 14.79
C PRO A 97 -6.51 18.25 13.65
N PRO A 98 -7.48 17.67 12.92
CA PRO A 98 -7.21 16.61 11.94
C PRO A 98 -6.32 17.07 10.78
N ARG A 99 -6.31 18.37 10.46
CA ARG A 99 -5.43 18.94 9.42
C ARG A 99 -3.94 18.81 9.79
N THR A 100 -3.59 19.00 11.06
CA THR A 100 -2.21 18.90 11.52
C THR A 100 -1.75 17.45 11.56
N MET A 101 -2.62 16.52 11.97
CA MET A 101 -2.35 15.08 11.92
C MET A 101 -2.06 14.60 10.49
N PHE A 102 -2.91 15.00 9.54
CA PHE A 102 -2.72 14.68 8.13
C PHE A 102 -1.37 15.17 7.59
N MET A 103 -1.00 16.42 7.88
CA MET A 103 0.28 16.99 7.44
C MET A 103 1.47 16.28 8.08
N ALA A 104 1.40 15.93 9.37
CA ALA A 104 2.45 15.20 10.05
C ALA A 104 2.69 13.81 9.40
N GLN A 105 1.63 13.10 9.03
CA GLN A 105 1.73 11.80 8.38
C GLN A 105 2.26 11.90 6.94
N ILE A 106 1.86 12.91 6.17
CA ILE A 106 2.42 13.14 4.83
C ILE A 106 3.92 13.45 4.90
N VAL A 107 4.31 14.36 5.80
CA VAL A 107 5.73 14.72 5.95
C VAL A 107 6.54 13.52 6.43
N GLY A 108 6.01 12.75 7.40
CA GLY A 108 6.65 11.54 7.90
C GLY A 108 6.83 10.47 6.81
N THR A 109 5.80 10.24 5.99
CA THR A 109 5.88 9.28 4.87
C THR A 109 6.87 9.74 3.79
N LEU A 110 6.92 11.03 3.46
CA LEU A 110 7.92 11.57 2.54
C LEU A 110 9.35 11.35 3.03
N ILE A 111 9.62 11.69 4.30
CA ILE A 111 10.94 11.46 4.90
C ILE A 111 11.30 9.97 4.90
N ALA A 112 10.35 9.11 5.30
CA ALA A 112 10.55 7.67 5.28
C ALA A 112 10.90 7.15 3.88
N CYS A 113 10.23 7.64 2.82
CA CYS A 113 10.57 7.27 1.44
C CYS A 113 12.03 7.60 1.09
N PHE A 114 12.51 8.79 1.42
CA PHE A 114 13.92 9.16 1.16
C PHE A 114 14.91 8.30 1.94
N VAL A 115 14.63 8.02 3.21
CA VAL A 115 15.48 7.16 4.05
C VAL A 115 15.51 5.72 3.50
N TYR A 116 14.37 5.18 3.09
CA TYR A 116 14.31 3.85 2.47
C TYR A 116 15.10 3.79 1.16
N LEU A 117 14.97 4.80 0.29
CA LEU A 117 15.77 4.89 -0.93
C LEU A 117 17.27 4.98 -0.64
N GLY A 118 17.67 5.81 0.33
CA GLY A 118 19.07 5.96 0.73
C GLY A 118 19.68 4.68 1.30
N THR A 119 18.96 3.99 2.18
CA THR A 119 19.41 2.72 2.76
C THR A 119 19.46 1.60 1.73
N ALA A 120 18.48 1.52 0.82
CA ALA A 120 18.49 0.56 -0.28
C ALA A 120 19.69 0.79 -1.22
N TRP A 121 19.99 2.05 -1.55
CA TRP A 121 21.16 2.39 -2.36
C TRP A 121 22.48 2.02 -1.65
N TRP A 122 22.59 2.30 -0.35
CA TRP A 122 23.77 1.96 0.44
C TRP A 122 24.01 0.45 0.56
N LEU A 123 22.95 -0.35 0.71
CA LEU A 123 23.05 -1.81 0.80
C LEU A 123 23.41 -2.49 -0.53
N THR A 124 23.12 -1.83 -1.66
CA THR A 124 23.35 -2.38 -3.01
C THR A 124 24.73 -1.97 -3.58
N ASN A 125 25.48 -1.14 -2.86
CA ASN A 125 26.79 -0.61 -3.24
C ASN A 125 27.87 -1.20 -2.33
#